data_AF-A0A918N3Q1-F1
#
_entry.id   AF-A0A918N3Q1-F1
#
_cell.length_a   1.000
_cell.length_b   1.000
_cell.length_c   1.000
_cell.angle_alpha   90.00
_cell.angle_beta   90.00
_cell.angle_gamma   90.00
#
_symmetry.space_group_name_H-M   'P 1'
#
loop_
_entity.id
_entity.type
_entity.pdbx_description
1 polymer ?
#
loop_
_entity_poly.entity_id
_entity_poly.type
_entity_poly.pdbx_seq_one_letter_code
_entity_poly.pdbx_strand_id
1 'polypeptide(L)'
;MKTYITIIFIGISIFFTSCTDVIDVNVPTADPRLVIEASLDWEKGTSGNEQTITLSTSTKYFEKIESNIVTGASVKVTNDNDDTEFIFIDQNNGKYTTTNFIPVLNQSYTLEIIYNNETYIAKETMTPVVDIAAITQSTEDGDDDEALEVNVIFNDPKNEENFYFIKFREKGGLLPELYNDNDEFTNGNQMTLRYEKEEDDDINQEEFKPNDVVDISFHGVSKGYYDYISIFIDQIDAGGPFGTTPVPLRGNCTNSSNPKNYAFGYFRLTQVIKTSYTFQ
;
A
#
# COMPACT_ATOMS: atom_id res chain seq x y z
N MET A 1 16.85 -61.69 -20.15
CA MET A 1 16.99 -60.23 -20.28
C MET A 1 15.74 -59.47 -19.83
N LYS A 2 14.54 -59.74 -20.37
CA LYS A 2 13.31 -59.02 -19.98
C LYS A 2 13.02 -59.04 -18.47
N THR A 3 13.21 -60.18 -17.79
CA THR A 3 12.95 -60.32 -16.35
C THR A 3 13.94 -59.53 -15.46
N TYR A 4 15.20 -59.41 -15.87
CA TYR A 4 16.20 -58.62 -15.14
C TYR A 4 15.96 -57.11 -15.30
N ILE A 5 15.48 -56.69 -16.47
CA ILE A 5 15.07 -55.29 -16.72
C ILE A 5 13.87 -54.92 -15.84
N THR A 6 12.87 -55.82 -15.70
CA THR A 6 11.72 -55.59 -14.82
C THR A 6 12.11 -55.47 -13.33
N ILE A 7 13.06 -56.28 -12.87
CA ILE A 7 13.55 -56.24 -11.47
C ILE A 7 14.35 -54.95 -11.21
N ILE A 8 15.16 -54.50 -12.17
CA ILE A 8 15.89 -53.21 -12.08
C ILE A 8 14.92 -52.03 -12.04
N PHE A 9 13.86 -52.07 -12.85
CA PHE A 9 12.84 -51.01 -12.89
C PHE A 9 12.04 -50.91 -11.57
N ILE A 10 11.73 -52.05 -10.94
CA ILE A 10 11.07 -52.10 -9.62
C ILE A 10 12.02 -51.62 -8.51
N GLY A 11 13.31 -51.95 -8.58
CA GLY A 11 14.31 -51.49 -7.62
C GLY A 11 14.56 -49.97 -7.69
N ILE A 12 14.56 -49.39 -8.89
CA ILE A 12 14.70 -47.93 -9.10
C ILE A 12 13.48 -47.15 -8.58
N SER A 13 12.28 -47.72 -8.66
CA SER A 13 11.05 -47.04 -8.20
C SER A 13 11.00 -46.80 -6.68
N ILE A 14 11.79 -47.55 -5.90
CA ILE A 14 11.86 -47.40 -4.42
C ILE A 14 12.71 -46.19 -4.01
N PHE A 15 13.61 -45.69 -4.87
CA PHE A 15 14.45 -44.53 -4.58
C PHE A 15 13.75 -43.17 -4.81
N PHE A 16 12.51 -43.16 -5.33
CA PHE A 16 11.73 -41.93 -5.53
C PHE A 16 10.76 -41.60 -4.38
N THR A 17 10.84 -42.30 -3.24
CA THR A 17 10.10 -41.89 -2.05
C THR A 17 10.79 -40.69 -1.41
N SER A 18 10.39 -39.48 -1.81
CA SER A 18 10.79 -38.26 -1.13
C SER A 18 10.17 -38.24 0.26
N CYS A 19 10.97 -38.57 1.28
CA CYS A 19 10.63 -38.23 2.66
C CYS A 19 10.83 -36.72 2.81
N THR A 20 9.75 -35.97 2.69
CA THR A 20 9.76 -34.56 3.11
C THR A 20 9.55 -34.53 4.62
N ASP A 21 10.61 -34.18 5.36
CA ASP A 21 10.44 -33.85 6.77
C ASP A 21 9.69 -32.51 6.83
N VAL A 22 8.48 -32.54 7.37
CA VAL A 22 7.72 -31.31 7.62
C VAL A 22 8.43 -30.59 8.76
N ILE A 23 9.15 -29.51 8.43
CA ILE A 23 9.73 -28.64 9.45
C ILE A 23 8.57 -27.88 10.09
N ASP A 24 8.23 -28.24 11.32
CA ASP A 24 7.26 -27.50 12.12
C ASP A 24 7.94 -26.25 12.69
N VAL A 25 7.83 -25.14 11.96
CA VAL A 25 8.38 -23.85 12.37
C VAL A 25 7.41 -23.21 13.36
N ASN A 26 7.76 -23.26 14.65
CA ASN A 26 7.05 -22.50 15.67
C ASN A 26 7.28 -21.00 15.47
N VAL A 27 6.27 -20.30 14.96
CA VAL A 27 6.26 -18.84 14.88
C VAL A 27 5.63 -18.25 16.14
N PRO A 28 6.17 -17.15 16.71
CA PRO A 28 5.50 -16.42 17.78
C PRO A 28 4.11 -15.99 17.33
N THR A 29 3.12 -16.17 18.21
CA THR A 29 1.75 -15.72 17.96
C THR A 29 1.41 -14.61 18.94
N ALA A 30 0.57 -13.68 18.49
CA ALA A 30 0.04 -12.60 19.31
C ALA A 30 -1.49 -12.60 19.21
N ASP A 31 -2.15 -12.00 20.20
CA ASP A 31 -3.59 -11.79 20.15
C ASP A 31 -3.96 -10.91 18.95
N PRO A 32 -5.09 -11.19 18.26
CA PRO A 32 -5.58 -10.35 17.17
C PRO A 32 -5.71 -8.89 17.59
N ARG A 33 -5.20 -8.00 16.76
CA ARG A 33 -5.29 -6.55 16.92
C ARG A 33 -6.19 -5.96 15.85
N LEU A 34 -6.79 -4.82 16.16
CA LEU A 34 -7.52 -4.02 15.19
C LEU A 34 -6.57 -3.56 14.07
N VAL A 35 -7.02 -3.63 12.83
CA VAL A 35 -6.35 -3.11 11.64
C VAL A 35 -7.22 -2.00 11.09
N ILE A 36 -6.64 -0.81 10.93
CA ILE A 36 -7.33 0.41 10.51
C ILE A 36 -6.77 0.85 9.16
N GLU A 37 -7.52 0.61 8.11
CA GLU A 37 -7.22 1.11 6.77
C GLU A 37 -8.07 2.36 6.51
N ALA A 38 -7.54 3.52 6.87
CA ALA A 38 -8.24 4.80 6.80
C ALA A 38 -7.52 5.78 5.87
N SER A 39 -7.41 5.42 4.59
CA SER A 39 -6.89 6.32 3.55
C SER A 39 -8.03 7.12 2.94
N LEU A 40 -8.16 8.40 3.34
CA LEU A 40 -9.11 9.30 2.72
C LEU A 40 -8.42 10.05 1.59
N ASP A 41 -8.73 9.64 0.37
CA ASP A 41 -8.12 10.13 -0.84
C ASP A 41 -9.09 11.10 -1.53
N TRP A 42 -8.76 12.39 -1.54
CA TRP A 42 -9.52 13.39 -2.28
C TRP A 42 -8.99 13.52 -3.71
N GLU A 43 -9.75 13.02 -4.67
CA GLU A 43 -9.39 13.17 -6.08
C GLU A 43 -9.51 14.64 -6.53
N LYS A 44 -8.39 15.20 -7.00
CA LYS A 44 -8.27 16.61 -7.39
C LYS A 44 -9.32 16.96 -8.45
N GLY A 45 -10.06 18.03 -8.21
CA GLY A 45 -11.16 18.47 -9.08
C GLY A 45 -12.54 17.85 -8.76
N THR A 46 -12.62 16.90 -7.84
CA THR A 46 -13.90 16.37 -7.31
C THR A 46 -14.30 17.04 -6.00
N SER A 47 -15.50 16.75 -5.48
CA SER A 47 -15.94 17.21 -4.15
C SER A 47 -15.25 16.50 -2.99
N GLY A 48 -14.69 15.30 -3.20
CA GLY A 48 -14.00 14.51 -2.15
C GLY A 48 -14.85 14.08 -0.96
N ASN A 49 -16.18 14.19 -1.05
CA ASN A 49 -17.11 13.98 0.06
C ASN A 49 -17.43 12.52 0.36
N GLU A 50 -17.18 11.63 -0.59
CA GLU A 50 -17.38 10.19 -0.44
C GLU A 50 -16.07 9.54 0.01
N GLN A 51 -16.08 8.99 1.22
CA GLN A 51 -14.88 8.42 1.84
C GLN A 51 -15.22 7.10 2.53
N THR A 52 -14.24 6.19 2.58
CA THR A 52 -14.39 4.86 3.16
C THR A 52 -13.22 4.54 4.08
N ILE A 53 -13.52 3.99 5.26
CA ILE A 53 -12.56 3.41 6.19
C ILE A 53 -12.86 1.92 6.29
N THR A 54 -11.84 1.08 6.21
CA THR A 54 -11.99 -0.38 6.38
C THR A 54 -11.38 -0.81 7.70
N LEU A 55 -12.15 -1.53 8.50
CA LEU A 55 -11.73 -2.10 9.78
C LEU A 55 -11.72 -3.62 9.70
N SER A 56 -10.63 -4.21 10.17
CA SER A 56 -10.48 -5.66 10.28
C SER A 56 -9.66 -6.05 11.51
N THR A 57 -9.42 -7.34 11.73
CA THR A 57 -8.50 -7.85 12.75
C THR A 57 -7.34 -8.61 12.12
N SER A 58 -6.17 -8.56 12.75
CA SER A 58 -5.01 -9.34 12.31
C SER A 58 -5.23 -10.84 12.56
N THR A 59 -4.80 -11.69 11.63
CA THR A 59 -4.86 -13.16 11.77
C THR A 59 -3.46 -13.71 12.02
N LYS A 60 -3.37 -14.88 12.68
CA LYS A 60 -2.08 -15.56 12.86
C LYS A 60 -1.55 -16.07 11.52
N TYR A 61 -0.23 -16.14 11.39
CA TYR A 61 0.46 -16.47 10.14
C TYR A 61 -0.02 -17.75 9.45
N PHE A 62 -0.25 -18.84 10.21
CA PHE A 62 -0.70 -20.13 9.67
C PHE A 62 -2.22 -20.35 9.73
N GLU A 63 -2.98 -19.39 10.26
CA GLU A 63 -4.43 -19.51 10.32
C GLU A 63 -5.06 -19.07 8.99
N LYS A 64 -6.06 -19.82 8.55
CA LYS A 64 -6.83 -19.47 7.34
C LYS A 64 -7.68 -18.23 7.63
N ILE A 65 -7.65 -17.27 6.70
CA ILE A 65 -8.48 -16.07 6.78
C ILE A 65 -9.92 -16.48 6.44
N GLU A 66 -10.74 -16.79 7.46
CA GLU A 66 -12.15 -17.17 7.26
C GLU A 66 -13.10 -15.97 7.29
N SER A 67 -12.81 -14.96 8.12
CA SER A 67 -13.39 -13.61 8.09
C SER A 67 -12.77 -12.79 9.23
N ASN A 68 -12.15 -11.66 8.91
CA ASN A 68 -11.56 -10.76 9.90
C ASN A 68 -12.23 -9.39 9.92
N ILE A 69 -13.45 -9.26 9.38
CA ILE A 69 -14.16 -7.98 9.33
C ILE A 69 -14.54 -7.49 10.72
N VAL A 70 -14.46 -6.17 10.92
CA VAL A 70 -14.93 -5.52 12.15
C VAL A 70 -16.23 -4.76 11.85
N THR A 71 -17.27 -5.07 12.63
CA THR A 71 -18.57 -4.38 12.59
C THR A 71 -18.94 -3.89 13.99
N GLY A 72 -19.92 -2.98 14.07
CA GLY A 72 -20.41 -2.36 15.30
C GLY A 72 -19.50 -1.31 15.94
N ALA A 73 -18.40 -0.92 15.30
CA ALA A 73 -17.56 0.18 15.79
C ALA A 73 -18.24 1.55 15.57
N SER A 74 -17.94 2.51 16.44
CA SER A 74 -18.22 3.92 16.17
C SER A 74 -17.00 4.52 15.47
N VAL A 75 -17.19 5.16 14.31
CA VAL A 75 -16.09 5.74 13.52
C VAL A 75 -16.43 7.20 13.19
N LYS A 76 -15.54 8.11 13.57
CA LYS A 76 -15.70 9.54 13.38
C LYS A 76 -14.37 10.18 12.98
N VAL A 77 -14.42 11.13 12.05
CA VAL A 77 -13.31 12.03 11.76
C VAL A 77 -13.74 13.45 12.11
N THR A 78 -12.92 14.19 12.85
CA THR A 78 -13.17 15.58 13.23
C THR A 78 -12.15 16.47 12.55
N ASN A 79 -12.59 17.58 11.95
CA ASN A 79 -11.68 18.64 11.51
C ASN A 79 -11.23 19.46 12.73
N ASP A 80 -9.93 19.44 13.03
CA ASP A 80 -9.37 20.08 14.23
C ASP A 80 -9.42 21.62 14.15
N ASN A 81 -9.69 22.20 12.97
CA ASN A 81 -9.74 23.64 12.77
C ASN A 81 -11.08 24.27 13.16
N ASP A 82 -12.20 23.56 12.99
CA ASP A 82 -13.56 24.08 13.19
C ASP A 82 -14.49 23.13 13.96
N ASP A 83 -13.96 22.02 14.48
CA ASP A 83 -14.67 20.97 15.21
C ASP A 83 -15.79 20.28 14.42
N THR A 84 -15.81 20.42 13.09
CA THR A 84 -16.79 19.71 12.25
C THR A 84 -16.56 18.21 12.31
N GLU A 85 -17.61 17.46 12.63
CA GLU A 85 -17.57 16.00 12.75
C GLU A 85 -18.17 15.30 11.52
N PHE A 86 -17.48 14.27 11.05
CA PHE A 86 -17.90 13.40 9.95
C PHE A 86 -18.04 11.96 10.48
N ILE A 87 -19.28 11.47 10.50
CA ILE A 87 -19.58 10.11 10.96
C ILE A 87 -19.51 9.13 9.80
N PHE A 88 -18.79 8.03 9.98
CA PHE A 88 -18.73 6.94 9.01
C PHE A 88 -19.68 5.81 9.44
N ILE A 89 -20.60 5.45 8.55
CA ILE A 89 -21.66 4.49 8.81
C ILE A 89 -21.20 3.07 8.47
N ASP A 90 -21.39 2.15 9.41
CA ASP A 90 -21.08 0.73 9.23
C ASP A 90 -21.93 0.11 8.11
N GLN A 91 -21.26 -0.47 7.11
CA GLN A 91 -21.89 -1.17 5.99
C GLN A 91 -22.06 -2.67 6.24
N ASN A 92 -21.79 -3.14 7.47
CA ASN A 92 -21.85 -4.53 7.92
C ASN A 92 -20.93 -5.50 7.15
N ASN A 93 -19.83 -4.98 6.60
CA ASN A 93 -18.87 -5.76 5.82
C ASN A 93 -17.41 -5.36 6.10
N GLY A 94 -17.15 -4.72 7.24
CA GLY A 94 -15.84 -4.14 7.58
C GLY A 94 -15.63 -2.72 7.04
N LYS A 95 -16.45 -2.26 6.09
CA LYS A 95 -16.37 -0.89 5.57
C LYS A 95 -17.29 0.04 6.34
N TYR A 96 -16.77 1.24 6.60
CA TYR A 96 -17.45 2.37 7.19
C TYR A 96 -17.40 3.50 6.18
N THR A 97 -18.54 4.07 5.78
CA THR A 97 -18.60 5.04 4.69
C THR A 97 -19.24 6.36 5.11
N THR A 98 -18.81 7.44 4.50
CA THR A 98 -19.46 8.75 4.59
C THR A 98 -19.64 9.36 3.20
N THR A 99 -20.62 10.23 3.06
CA THR A 99 -20.89 11.03 1.85
C THR A 99 -20.91 12.53 2.14
N ASN A 100 -20.57 12.95 3.36
CA ASN A 100 -20.61 14.35 3.80
C ASN A 100 -19.23 14.89 4.21
N PHE A 101 -18.14 14.18 3.89
CA PHE A 101 -16.81 14.66 4.20
C PHE A 101 -16.53 15.98 3.47
N ILE A 102 -15.87 16.92 4.15
CA ILE A 102 -15.50 18.20 3.55
C ILE A 102 -13.98 18.34 3.67
N PRO A 103 -13.22 17.96 2.62
CA PRO A 103 -11.77 18.07 2.65
C PRO A 103 -11.35 19.53 2.54
N VAL A 104 -10.38 19.94 3.36
CA VAL A 104 -9.73 21.25 3.28
C VAL A 104 -8.22 21.05 3.34
N LEU A 105 -7.53 21.49 2.30
CA LEU A 105 -6.07 21.34 2.20
C LEU A 105 -5.37 22.00 3.39
N ASN A 106 -4.31 21.36 3.86
CA ASN A 106 -3.44 21.81 4.95
C ASN A 106 -4.14 21.93 6.32
N GLN A 107 -5.35 21.38 6.48
CA GLN A 107 -6.01 21.28 7.78
C GLN A 107 -5.77 19.90 8.42
N SER A 108 -5.71 19.88 9.75
CA SER A 108 -5.53 18.67 10.54
C SER A 108 -6.88 18.04 10.86
N TYR A 109 -6.94 16.72 10.83
CA TYR A 109 -8.11 15.98 11.26
C TYR A 109 -7.72 14.89 12.25
N THR A 110 -8.64 14.59 13.16
CA THR A 110 -8.52 13.52 14.14
C THR A 110 -9.51 12.40 13.82
N LEU A 111 -9.02 11.18 13.63
CA LEU A 111 -9.82 9.96 13.56
C LEU A 111 -10.05 9.43 14.98
N GLU A 112 -11.29 9.12 15.32
CA GLU A 112 -11.71 8.42 16.53
C GLU A 112 -12.48 7.16 16.16
N ILE A 113 -12.03 6.02 16.69
CA ILE A 113 -12.70 4.73 16.56
C ILE A 113 -12.94 4.16 17.95
N ILE A 114 -14.20 3.85 18.27
CA ILE A 114 -14.57 3.14 19.49
C ILE A 114 -14.99 1.72 19.11
N TYR A 115 -14.23 0.74 19.58
CA TYR A 115 -14.48 -0.68 19.32
C TYR A 115 -14.14 -1.50 20.56
N ASN A 116 -15.05 -2.41 20.96
CA ASN A 116 -14.90 -3.25 22.17
C ASN A 116 -14.55 -2.46 23.45
N ASN A 117 -15.16 -1.28 23.64
CA ASN A 117 -14.91 -0.35 24.76
C ASN A 117 -13.49 0.23 24.83
N GLU A 118 -12.70 0.11 23.76
CA GLU A 118 -11.41 0.79 23.62
C GLU A 118 -11.49 1.90 22.57
N THR A 119 -10.75 2.98 22.79
CA THR A 119 -10.74 4.17 21.92
C THR A 119 -9.41 4.31 21.21
N TYR A 120 -9.47 4.24 19.88
CA TYR A 120 -8.33 4.41 18.98
C TYR A 120 -8.37 5.81 18.38
N ILE A 121 -7.24 6.51 18.42
CA ILE A 121 -7.08 7.88 17.97
C ILE A 121 -5.90 7.96 17.00
N ALA A 122 -6.10 8.66 15.88
CA ALA A 122 -5.04 9.03 14.95
C ALA A 122 -5.21 10.49 14.50
N LYS A 123 -4.12 11.14 14.11
CA LYS A 123 -4.14 12.50 13.56
C LYS A 123 -3.37 12.54 12.25
N GLU A 124 -3.87 13.31 11.30
CA GLU A 124 -3.22 13.51 10.02
C GLU A 124 -3.62 14.86 9.41
N THR A 125 -2.84 15.34 8.42
CA THR A 125 -3.10 16.58 7.69
C THR A 125 -3.49 16.29 6.24
N MET A 126 -4.54 16.94 5.74
CA MET A 126 -4.97 16.82 4.34
C MET A 126 -3.92 17.43 3.41
N THR A 127 -3.01 16.59 2.91
CA THR A 127 -1.82 17.04 2.17
C THR A 127 -2.15 17.25 0.68
N PRO A 128 -1.82 18.41 0.09
CA PRO A 128 -2.06 18.67 -1.33
C PRO A 128 -1.12 17.86 -2.24
N VAL A 129 -1.49 17.73 -3.51
CA VAL A 129 -0.60 17.20 -4.56
C VAL A 129 -0.42 18.22 -5.67
N VAL A 130 0.80 18.32 -6.17
CA VAL A 130 1.16 19.18 -7.30
C VAL A 130 0.57 18.64 -8.60
N ASP A 131 0.43 19.48 -9.62
CA ASP A 131 -0.05 19.03 -10.92
C ASP A 131 1.02 18.21 -11.66
N ILE A 132 0.57 17.18 -12.37
CA ILE A 132 1.39 16.45 -13.34
C ILE A 132 1.60 17.36 -14.55
N ALA A 133 2.86 17.63 -14.89
CA ALA A 133 3.23 18.45 -16.04
C ALA A 133 3.13 17.66 -17.35
N ALA A 134 3.58 16.40 -17.34
CA ALA A 134 3.50 15.51 -18.49
C ALA A 134 3.59 14.04 -18.06
N ILE A 135 3.05 13.16 -18.91
CA ILE A 135 3.27 11.72 -18.83
C ILE A 135 3.79 11.27 -20.19
N THR A 136 4.95 10.64 -20.20
CA THR A 136 5.65 10.22 -21.42
C THR A 136 6.10 8.76 -21.31
N GLN A 137 6.49 8.15 -22.42
CA GLN A 137 7.21 6.89 -22.43
C GLN A 137 8.62 7.08 -22.98
N SER A 138 9.53 6.21 -22.59
CA SER A 138 10.91 6.13 -23.07
C SER A 138 11.37 4.67 -23.06
N THR A 139 12.56 4.43 -23.61
CA THR A 139 13.38 3.24 -23.33
C THR A 139 14.80 3.62 -22.90
N GLU A 140 15.10 4.92 -22.75
CA GLU A 140 16.48 5.40 -22.57
C GLU A 140 16.81 5.81 -21.13
N ASP A 141 15.81 6.02 -20.28
CA ASP A 141 16.00 6.53 -18.90
C ASP A 141 15.82 5.46 -17.81
N GLY A 142 15.45 4.24 -18.19
CA GLY A 142 15.28 3.07 -17.32
C GLY A 142 16.58 2.32 -17.06
N ASP A 143 16.46 1.17 -16.39
CA ASP A 143 17.59 0.27 -16.13
C ASP A 143 17.94 -0.57 -17.38
N ASP A 144 16.95 -0.87 -18.24
CA ASP A 144 17.11 -1.55 -19.52
C ASP A 144 16.90 -0.56 -20.70
N ASP A 145 17.86 -0.51 -21.65
CA ASP A 145 17.80 0.43 -22.78
C ASP A 145 16.85 0.02 -23.93
N GLU A 146 16.22 -1.14 -23.80
CA GLU A 146 15.24 -1.69 -24.74
C GLU A 146 13.82 -1.77 -24.15
N ALA A 147 13.66 -1.77 -22.82
CA ALA A 147 12.37 -1.90 -22.15
C ALA A 147 11.56 -0.60 -22.17
N LEU A 148 10.23 -0.72 -22.33
CA LEU A 148 9.34 0.44 -22.26
C LEU A 148 9.13 0.86 -20.80
N GLU A 149 9.24 2.16 -20.55
CA GLU A 149 8.94 2.76 -19.24
C GLU A 149 7.96 3.93 -19.34
N VAL A 150 7.19 4.17 -18.27
CA VAL A 150 6.33 5.35 -18.13
C VAL A 150 6.94 6.36 -17.16
N ASN A 151 6.99 7.61 -17.61
CA ASN A 151 7.56 8.75 -16.89
C ASN A 151 6.45 9.71 -16.46
N VAL A 152 6.35 9.99 -15.17
CA VAL A 152 5.43 11.00 -14.60
C VAL A 152 6.23 12.21 -14.17
N ILE A 153 6.10 13.30 -14.93
CA ILE A 153 6.89 14.52 -14.75
C ILE A 153 6.05 15.58 -14.04
N PHE A 154 6.60 16.19 -12.99
CA PHE A 154 5.95 17.26 -12.23
C PHE A 154 6.95 18.29 -11.74
N ASN A 155 6.46 19.46 -11.33
CA ASN A 155 7.31 20.53 -10.82
C ASN A 155 7.12 20.67 -9.31
N ASP A 156 8.19 20.47 -8.56
CA ASP A 156 8.19 20.63 -7.11
C ASP A 156 8.16 22.12 -6.70
N PRO A 157 7.34 22.52 -5.71
CA PRO A 157 7.28 23.89 -5.19
C PRO A 157 8.56 24.32 -4.47
N LYS A 158 9.01 25.56 -4.72
CA LYS A 158 10.20 26.11 -4.06
C LYS A 158 9.95 26.44 -2.59
N ASN A 159 10.90 26.09 -1.73
CA ASN A 159 10.94 26.41 -0.30
C ASN A 159 9.83 25.77 0.54
N GLU A 160 9.28 24.64 0.09
CA GLU A 160 8.35 23.80 0.83
C GLU A 160 8.94 22.38 0.86
N GLU A 161 8.93 21.70 2.00
CA GLU A 161 9.36 20.29 2.08
C GLU A 161 8.19 19.40 1.64
N ASN A 162 8.41 18.57 0.63
CA ASN A 162 7.36 17.79 -0.02
C ASN A 162 7.72 16.30 -0.07
N PHE A 163 6.69 15.47 0.13
CA PHE A 163 6.79 14.03 0.04
C PHE A 163 5.73 13.51 -0.92
N TYR A 164 6.15 12.57 -1.77
CA TYR A 164 5.35 12.05 -2.85
C TYR A 164 5.19 10.54 -2.72
N PHE A 165 4.02 10.06 -3.08
CA PHE A 165 3.72 8.64 -3.18
C PHE A 165 2.96 8.39 -4.47
N ILE A 166 3.40 7.41 -5.25
CA ILE A 166 2.79 7.07 -6.52
C ILE A 166 2.51 5.57 -6.58
N LYS A 167 1.38 5.24 -7.19
CA LYS A 167 1.01 3.87 -7.51
C LYS A 167 0.90 3.73 -9.01
N PHE A 168 1.53 2.70 -9.56
CA PHE A 168 1.33 2.28 -10.93
C PHE A 168 0.62 0.94 -10.92
N ARG A 169 -0.49 0.82 -11.63
CA ARG A 169 -1.21 -0.44 -11.75
C ARG A 169 -1.45 -0.76 -13.20
N GLU A 170 -0.75 -1.78 -13.69
CA GLU A 170 -1.06 -2.35 -14.99
C GLU A 170 -2.48 -2.94 -14.99
N LYS A 171 -3.23 -2.66 -16.06
CA LYS A 171 -4.60 -3.13 -16.21
C LYS A 171 -4.62 -4.65 -16.38
N GLY A 172 -5.20 -5.34 -15.40
CA GLY A 172 -5.17 -6.81 -15.33
C GLY A 172 -4.11 -7.35 -14.36
N GLY A 173 -3.18 -6.49 -13.93
CA GLY A 173 -2.23 -6.77 -12.86
C GLY A 173 -2.91 -6.96 -11.51
N LEU A 174 -2.40 -7.91 -10.74
CA LEU A 174 -2.92 -8.28 -9.43
C LEU A 174 -2.73 -7.15 -8.40
N LEU A 175 -1.50 -6.65 -8.31
CA LEU A 175 -1.08 -5.63 -7.35
C LEU A 175 -0.53 -4.40 -8.09
N PRO A 176 -0.66 -3.20 -7.50
CA PRO A 176 0.06 -2.02 -7.98
C PRO A 176 1.53 -2.09 -7.56
N GLU A 177 2.39 -1.50 -8.37
CA GLU A 177 3.75 -1.13 -7.99
C GLU A 177 3.75 0.19 -7.21
N LEU A 178 4.59 0.28 -6.18
CA LEU A 178 4.54 1.35 -5.19
C LEU A 178 5.88 2.08 -5.12
N TYR A 179 5.87 3.38 -5.39
CA TYR A 179 7.06 4.21 -5.24
C TYR A 179 6.78 5.42 -4.36
N ASN A 180 7.81 5.90 -3.68
CA ASN A 180 7.78 7.14 -2.94
C ASN A 180 9.08 7.91 -3.13
N ASP A 181 8.98 9.23 -3.09
CA ASP A 181 10.13 10.12 -3.24
C ASP A 181 9.93 11.38 -2.39
N ASN A 182 11.01 12.13 -2.14
CA ASN A 182 10.98 13.39 -1.42
C ASN A 182 11.84 14.43 -2.14
N ASP A 183 11.71 15.69 -1.74
CA ASP A 183 12.36 16.81 -2.42
C ASP A 183 13.65 17.28 -1.74
N GLU A 184 14.23 16.54 -0.77
CA GLU A 184 15.38 17.01 0.04
C GLU A 184 16.56 17.51 -0.82
N PHE A 185 16.80 16.86 -1.96
CA PHE A 185 17.87 17.21 -2.91
C PHE A 185 17.36 17.80 -4.22
N THR A 186 16.05 17.92 -4.41
CA THR A 186 15.40 18.31 -5.66
C THR A 186 14.40 19.48 -5.48
N ASN A 187 14.31 20.07 -4.29
CA ASN A 187 13.39 21.16 -3.96
C ASN A 187 13.34 22.25 -5.03
N GLY A 188 12.14 22.55 -5.51
CA GLY A 188 11.91 23.59 -6.50
C GLY A 188 12.29 23.24 -7.93
N ASN A 189 12.73 22.00 -8.18
CA ASN A 189 13.09 21.51 -9.51
C ASN A 189 11.99 20.64 -10.12
N GLN A 190 12.15 20.33 -11.39
CA GLN A 190 11.34 19.31 -12.04
C GLN A 190 11.80 17.92 -11.57
N MET A 191 10.84 17.06 -11.25
CA MET A 191 11.05 15.69 -10.83
C MET A 191 10.35 14.74 -11.81
N THR A 192 10.87 13.52 -11.90
CA THR A 192 10.30 12.45 -12.73
C THR A 192 10.23 11.19 -11.88
N LEU A 193 9.03 10.63 -11.72
CA LEU A 193 8.83 9.29 -11.18
C LEU A 193 8.65 8.33 -12.34
N ARG A 194 9.44 7.24 -12.35
CA ARG A 194 9.49 6.27 -13.43
C ARG A 194 8.94 4.93 -13.00
N TYR A 195 8.41 4.20 -13.96
CA TYR A 195 8.09 2.80 -13.79
C TYR A 195 8.40 2.03 -15.06
N GLU A 196 9.33 1.12 -14.92
CA GLU A 196 9.76 0.13 -15.90
C GLU A 196 9.45 -1.26 -15.34
N LYS A 197 9.20 -2.23 -16.23
CA LYS A 197 9.13 -3.64 -15.87
C LYS A 197 10.18 -4.36 -16.69
N GLU A 198 11.15 -4.96 -16.02
CA GLU A 198 12.06 -5.91 -16.66
C GLU A 198 11.38 -7.29 -16.78
N GLU A 199 11.77 -8.06 -17.81
CA GLU A 199 11.34 -9.46 -17.95
C GLU A 199 11.93 -10.31 -16.81
N ASP A 200 11.07 -10.96 -16.03
CA ASP A 200 11.47 -11.89 -14.96
C ASP A 200 10.62 -13.17 -15.01
N ASP A 201 11.22 -14.23 -15.53
CA ASP A 201 10.63 -15.56 -15.66
C ASP A 201 10.26 -16.20 -14.31
N ASP A 202 10.99 -15.89 -13.22
CA ASP A 202 10.76 -16.52 -11.91
C ASP A 202 9.43 -16.06 -11.31
N ILE A 203 9.01 -14.83 -11.60
CA ILE A 203 7.73 -14.26 -11.17
C ILE A 203 6.69 -14.12 -12.30
N ASN A 204 7.02 -14.60 -13.51
CA ASN A 204 6.22 -14.43 -14.73
C ASN A 204 5.87 -12.96 -15.03
N GLN A 205 6.86 -12.08 -14.89
CA GLN A 205 6.75 -10.68 -15.24
C GLN A 205 7.21 -10.47 -16.69
N GLU A 206 6.37 -9.84 -17.50
CA GLU A 206 6.71 -9.40 -18.86
C GLU A 206 6.89 -7.88 -18.89
N GLU A 207 7.81 -7.41 -19.73
CA GLU A 207 7.97 -6.00 -20.07
C GLU A 207 6.69 -5.39 -20.65
N PHE A 208 6.56 -4.07 -20.53
CA PHE A 208 5.48 -3.35 -21.17
C PHE A 208 5.54 -3.45 -22.70
N LYS A 209 4.37 -3.59 -23.31
CA LYS A 209 4.17 -3.67 -24.76
C LYS A 209 3.25 -2.55 -25.23
N PRO A 210 3.32 -2.17 -26.53
CA PRO A 210 2.34 -1.26 -27.11
C PRO A 210 0.91 -1.72 -26.84
N ASN A 211 0.07 -0.76 -26.43
CA ASN A 211 -1.32 -0.90 -25.98
C ASN A 211 -1.53 -1.39 -24.53
N ASP A 212 -0.47 -1.67 -23.78
CA ASP A 212 -0.61 -1.88 -22.35
C ASP A 212 -1.06 -0.58 -21.68
N VAL A 213 -1.86 -0.72 -20.62
CA VAL A 213 -2.46 0.42 -19.91
C VAL A 213 -2.05 0.37 -18.46
N VAL A 214 -1.50 1.48 -17.97
CA VAL A 214 -1.13 1.65 -16.57
C VAL A 214 -2.00 2.75 -15.97
N ASP A 215 -2.75 2.40 -14.93
CA ASP A 215 -3.44 3.35 -14.08
C ASP A 215 -2.44 3.96 -13.08
N ILE A 216 -2.43 5.28 -12.98
CA ILE A 216 -1.49 6.06 -12.18
C ILE A 216 -2.26 6.80 -11.10
N SER A 217 -1.87 6.64 -9.84
CA SER A 217 -2.37 7.43 -8.72
C SER A 217 -1.21 8.18 -8.07
N PHE A 218 -1.19 9.50 -8.25
CA PHE A 218 -0.13 10.37 -7.75
C PHE A 218 -0.64 11.16 -6.54
N HIS A 219 0.05 11.02 -5.40
CA HIS A 219 -0.31 11.57 -4.12
C HIS A 219 0.79 12.49 -3.59
N GLY A 220 0.39 13.62 -3.00
CA GLY A 220 1.23 14.33 -2.03
C GLY A 220 0.88 13.83 -0.64
N VAL A 221 1.89 13.50 0.17
CA VAL A 221 1.69 12.83 1.46
C VAL A 221 2.42 13.54 2.58
N SER A 222 1.96 13.38 3.81
CA SER A 222 2.67 13.91 4.97
C SER A 222 3.99 13.16 5.16
N LYS A 223 4.97 13.80 5.81
CA LYS A 223 6.21 13.12 6.21
C LYS A 223 5.95 11.85 7.02
N GLY A 224 4.98 11.87 7.93
CA GLY A 224 4.65 10.72 8.77
C GLY A 224 4.16 9.52 7.95
N TYR A 225 3.34 9.76 6.92
CA TYR A 225 2.94 8.70 6.01
C TYR A 225 4.06 8.27 5.07
N TYR A 226 4.89 9.22 4.60
CA TYR A 226 6.08 8.90 3.81
C TYR A 226 7.01 7.94 4.57
N ASP A 227 7.36 8.26 5.81
CA ASP A 227 8.21 7.40 6.65
C ASP A 227 7.58 5.99 6.84
N TYR A 228 6.26 5.92 7.03
CA TYR A 228 5.52 4.66 7.14
C TYR A 228 5.55 3.84 5.84
N ILE A 229 5.27 4.47 4.70
CA ILE A 229 5.19 3.77 3.42
C ILE A 229 6.57 3.37 2.89
N SER A 230 7.63 4.14 3.17
CA SER A 230 9.02 3.72 2.88
C SER A 230 9.34 2.38 3.53
N ILE A 231 9.05 2.24 4.84
CA ILE A 231 9.32 0.99 5.56
C ILE A 231 8.51 -0.17 4.98
N PHE A 232 7.30 0.09 4.50
CA PHE A 232 6.46 -0.94 3.88
C PHE A 232 7.00 -1.37 2.51
N ILE A 233 7.38 -0.42 1.67
CA ILE A 233 8.01 -0.67 0.36
C ILE A 233 9.33 -1.43 0.55
N ASP A 234 10.21 -0.95 1.44
CA ASP A 234 11.47 -1.62 1.78
C ASP A 234 11.27 -3.07 2.22
N GLN A 235 10.15 -3.40 2.88
CA GLN A 235 9.85 -4.76 3.32
C GLN A 235 9.24 -5.66 2.24
N ILE A 236 8.57 -5.07 1.25
CA ILE A 236 8.10 -5.79 0.06
C ILE A 236 9.31 -6.13 -0.82
N ASP A 237 10.20 -5.16 -1.00
CA ASP A 237 11.39 -5.29 -1.87
C ASP A 237 12.55 -6.01 -1.16
N ALA A 238 12.45 -6.19 0.17
CA ALA A 238 13.43 -6.95 0.95
C ALA A 238 13.47 -8.42 0.52
N GLY A 239 14.42 -8.74 -0.36
CA GLY A 239 14.77 -10.09 -0.79
C GLY A 239 16.27 -10.38 -0.72
N GLY A 240 16.62 -11.67 -0.74
CA GLY A 240 18.02 -12.11 -0.85
C GLY A 240 18.87 -11.96 0.43
N PRO A 241 20.17 -12.31 0.36
CA PRO A 241 21.08 -12.35 1.52
C PRO A 241 21.45 -10.98 2.10
N PHE A 242 20.98 -9.89 1.47
CA PHE A 242 21.25 -8.50 1.87
C PHE A 242 20.00 -7.73 2.28
N GLY A 243 18.84 -8.38 2.35
CA GLY A 243 17.59 -7.77 2.80
C GLY A 243 17.74 -7.13 4.19
N THR A 244 17.11 -5.97 4.38
CA THR A 244 17.09 -5.30 5.68
C THR A 244 16.38 -6.16 6.72
N THR A 245 16.76 -6.02 8.00
CA THR A 245 16.03 -6.72 9.06
C THR A 245 14.63 -6.12 9.17
N PRO A 246 13.54 -6.90 9.02
CA PRO A 246 12.19 -6.35 9.10
C PRO A 246 11.97 -5.65 10.44
N VAL A 247 11.47 -4.41 10.39
CA VAL A 247 11.10 -3.63 11.57
C VAL A 247 9.58 -3.61 11.72
N PRO A 248 9.04 -3.51 12.95
CA PRO A 248 7.59 -3.42 13.12
C PRO A 248 7.02 -2.21 12.37
N LEU A 249 6.15 -2.46 11.39
CA LEU A 249 5.43 -1.43 10.67
C LEU A 249 4.33 -0.84 11.57
N ARG A 250 4.63 0.27 12.24
CA ARG A 250 3.71 0.99 13.13
C ARG A 250 3.17 2.23 12.44
N GLY A 251 1.86 2.30 12.28
CA GLY A 251 1.21 3.54 11.82
C GLY A 251 0.88 4.51 12.94
N ASN A 252 0.06 5.52 12.62
CA ASN A 252 -0.30 6.62 13.51
C ASN A 252 -1.55 6.35 14.39
N CYS A 253 -2.19 5.18 14.26
CA CYS A 253 -3.37 4.82 15.05
C CYS A 253 -2.97 4.28 16.44
N THR A 254 -3.19 5.08 17.48
CA THR A 254 -2.86 4.73 18.86
C THR A 254 -4.10 4.36 19.67
N ASN A 255 -3.97 3.41 20.60
CA ASN A 255 -5.04 3.06 21.52
C ASN A 255 -4.89 3.86 22.82
N SER A 256 -5.76 4.85 23.01
CA SER A 256 -5.74 5.76 24.17
C SER A 256 -6.21 5.08 25.46
N SER A 257 -7.05 4.05 25.36
CA SER A 257 -7.58 3.29 26.51
C SER A 257 -6.61 2.21 26.99
N ASN A 258 -5.87 1.59 26.06
CA ASN A 258 -4.94 0.50 26.34
C ASN A 258 -3.73 0.54 25.37
N PRO A 259 -2.66 1.28 25.71
CA PRO A 259 -1.52 1.49 24.80
C PRO A 259 -0.78 0.21 24.35
N LYS A 260 -0.95 -0.91 25.08
CA LYS A 260 -0.36 -2.20 24.69
C LYS A 260 -1.14 -2.87 23.55
N ASN A 261 -2.43 -2.57 23.43
CA ASN A 261 -3.32 -3.04 22.37
C ASN A 261 -3.46 -2.01 21.24
N TYR A 262 -2.33 -1.50 20.74
CA TYR A 262 -2.30 -0.62 19.57
C TYR A 262 -2.83 -1.34 18.31
N ALA A 263 -3.40 -0.55 17.39
CA ALA A 263 -3.89 -1.02 16.10
C ALA A 263 -2.76 -1.04 15.04
N PHE A 264 -2.94 -1.87 14.02
CA PHE A 264 -2.15 -1.81 12.78
C PHE A 264 -2.84 -0.91 11.74
N GLY A 265 -2.14 -0.64 10.65
CA GLY A 265 -2.61 0.26 9.59
C GLY A 265 -2.33 1.73 9.90
N TYR A 266 -2.92 2.62 9.10
CA TYR A 266 -2.59 4.05 9.11
C TYR A 266 -3.84 4.88 8.74
N PHE A 267 -3.97 6.04 9.36
CA PHE A 267 -4.93 7.08 9.00
C PHE A 267 -4.25 8.14 8.14
N ARG A 268 -4.57 8.17 6.84
CA ARG A 268 -3.97 9.05 5.84
C ARG A 268 -5.02 10.00 5.27
N LEU A 269 -4.63 11.26 5.04
CA LEU A 269 -5.42 12.27 4.34
C LEU A 269 -4.58 12.88 3.22
N THR A 270 -5.01 12.73 1.97
CA THR A 270 -4.21 13.18 0.83
C THR A 270 -5.12 13.62 -0.32
N GLN A 271 -4.67 14.63 -1.06
CA GLN A 271 -5.17 14.89 -2.40
C GLN A 271 -4.45 13.98 -3.40
N VAL A 272 -5.19 13.43 -4.35
CA VAL A 272 -4.68 12.51 -5.38
C VAL A 272 -5.04 12.99 -6.78
N ILE A 273 -4.13 12.81 -7.72
CA ILE A 273 -4.43 12.84 -9.16
C ILE A 273 -4.48 11.40 -9.65
N LYS A 274 -5.59 11.01 -10.27
CA LYS A 274 -5.74 9.70 -10.93
C LYS A 274 -5.83 9.89 -12.43
N THR A 275 -5.06 9.11 -13.16
CA THR A 275 -5.01 9.13 -14.62
C THR A 275 -4.58 7.76 -15.12
N SER A 276 -4.60 7.55 -16.43
CA SER A 276 -4.01 6.36 -17.04
C SER A 276 -3.10 6.74 -18.21
N TYR A 277 -2.17 5.86 -18.51
CA TYR A 277 -1.29 5.95 -19.67
C TYR A 277 -1.43 4.69 -20.52
N THR A 278 -1.38 4.84 -21.84
CA THR A 278 -1.40 3.72 -22.79
C THR A 278 -0.14 3.77 -23.63
N PHE A 279 0.69 2.73 -23.50
CA PHE A 279 1.93 2.61 -24.26
C PHE A 279 1.64 2.59 -25.77
N GLN A 280 2.45 3.34 -26.52
CA GLN A 280 2.39 3.47 -27.97
C GLN A 280 3.40 2.55 -28.66
#